data_AF-A0A429ECB0-F1
#
_entry.id   AF-A0A429ECB0-F1
#
_cell.length_a   1.000
_cell.length_b   1.000
_cell.length_c   1.000
_cell.angle_alpha   90.00
_cell.angle_beta   90.00
_cell.angle_gamma   90.00
#
_symmetry.space_group_name_H-M   'P 1'
#
loop_
_entity.id
_entity.type
_entity.pdbx_description
1 polymer ?
#
loop_
_entity_poly.entity_id
_entity_poly.type
_entity_poly.pdbx_seq_one_letter_code
_entity_poly.pdbx_strand_id
1 'polypeptide(L)'
;MRSPLTLLAAYRNDDGRESQMSSSRRELISPAARIAARELASGVVLRDIDNLWESQGFAPGPTPFLETGLGQRRERFQCYLDAVDWTDERHAARVVQVFASLLHDHYVDQDLPDCRKLRRELENIGYRFEGDGRIVKIGVGLRPGALVDLTDVSAIHEGLQRIARAEQHEDPALVIGAAKELIESTAKLVLTELGKPLDPRADIQKLIRGAQKELGLLPSRDADSGPDGTEAIKKILNSASAIAVGVAELRNRGYGTGHGPASARRGLAPRHAHLAANAAVTWCELILETLADPRAPWRKATAPTTPTTSAPTAIDPSDGTGAAPRCP
;
A
#
# COMPACT_ATOMS: atom_id res chain seq x y z
N MET A 1 35.18 48.49 12.41
CA MET A 1 34.18 48.23 11.35
C MET A 1 34.86 47.39 10.25
N ARG A 2 34.31 46.19 10.01
CA ARG A 2 34.49 45.19 8.93
C ARG A 2 35.81 45.11 8.10
N SER A 3 36.49 43.96 8.31
CA SER A 3 37.13 42.97 7.40
C SER A 3 37.93 43.40 6.15
N PRO A 4 39.08 42.75 5.91
CA PRO A 4 39.10 41.64 4.94
C PRO A 4 40.01 40.48 5.37
N LEU A 5 39.73 39.25 4.93
CA LEU A 5 40.76 38.30 4.46
C LEU A 5 40.15 37.00 3.88
N THR A 6 40.60 36.74 2.67
CA THR A 6 40.54 35.52 1.85
C THR A 6 41.22 34.34 2.55
N LEU A 7 40.52 33.22 2.73
CA LEU A 7 41.03 31.85 2.54
C LEU A 7 39.89 30.86 2.82
N LEU A 8 39.42 30.13 1.81
CA LEU A 8 38.88 28.80 2.07
C LEU A 8 39.20 27.89 0.90
N ALA A 9 39.95 26.86 1.24
CA ALA A 9 40.59 25.92 0.37
C ALA A 9 39.56 25.10 -0.43
N ALA A 10 39.98 24.77 -1.64
CA ALA A 10 39.41 23.71 -2.44
C ALA A 10 39.34 22.40 -1.64
N TYR A 11 38.15 21.83 -1.51
CA TYR A 11 37.96 20.40 -1.31
C TYR A 11 37.32 19.85 -2.59
N ARG A 12 38.18 19.40 -3.51
CA ARG A 12 37.79 18.41 -4.52
C ARG A 12 37.56 17.11 -3.76
N ASN A 13 36.32 16.64 -3.71
CA ASN A 13 36.06 15.22 -3.51
C ASN A 13 36.02 14.61 -4.91
N ASP A 14 37.14 13.98 -5.24
CA ASP A 14 37.34 13.12 -6.40
C ASP A 14 36.94 11.71 -5.96
N ASP A 15 35.63 11.42 -6.02
CA ASP A 15 35.10 10.06 -5.93
C ASP A 15 33.71 10.06 -6.55
N GLY A 16 33.67 9.72 -7.84
CA GLY A 16 32.46 9.49 -8.62
C GLY A 16 31.71 8.23 -8.18
N ARG A 17 31.26 8.19 -6.92
CA ARG A 17 30.24 7.27 -6.47
C ARG A 17 28.92 8.03 -6.44
N GLU A 18 28.17 7.89 -7.52
CA GLU A 18 26.72 8.06 -7.49
C GLU A 18 26.22 7.31 -6.25
N SER A 19 25.63 8.06 -5.31
CA SER A 19 24.83 7.50 -4.24
C SER A 19 23.67 6.76 -4.89
N GLN A 20 23.87 5.48 -5.19
CA GLN A 20 22.81 4.50 -5.35
C GLN A 20 22.05 4.47 -4.02
N MET A 21 21.08 5.37 -3.90
CA MET A 21 19.97 5.21 -2.98
C MET A 21 19.26 3.93 -3.42
N SER A 22 19.66 2.82 -2.82
CA SER A 22 18.94 1.55 -2.86
C SER A 22 17.49 1.84 -2.52
N SER A 23 16.64 1.85 -3.55
CA SER A 23 15.21 1.65 -3.42
C SER A 23 15.04 0.24 -2.87
N SER A 24 15.09 0.13 -1.54
CA SER A 24 14.83 -1.11 -0.82
C SER A 24 13.36 -1.43 -1.03
N ARG A 25 13.03 -2.23 -2.06
CA ARG A 25 11.67 -2.73 -2.31
C ARG A 25 11.15 -3.31 -0.99
N ARG A 26 10.14 -2.66 -0.39
CA ARG A 26 9.59 -3.08 0.90
C ARG A 26 8.88 -4.42 0.71
N GLU A 27 9.31 -5.40 1.49
CA GLU A 27 8.85 -6.77 1.40
C GLU A 27 7.53 -7.00 2.17
N LEU A 28 6.65 -7.88 1.67
CA LEU A 28 5.26 -8.01 2.14
C LEU A 28 5.11 -8.80 3.45
N ILE A 29 6.11 -9.59 3.82
CA ILE A 29 6.18 -10.35 5.07
C ILE A 29 7.41 -9.88 5.84
N SER A 30 7.26 -9.52 7.11
CA SER A 30 8.38 -8.97 7.89
C SER A 30 9.53 -9.97 8.00
N PRO A 31 10.81 -9.51 7.98
CA PRO A 31 11.95 -10.39 8.25
C PRO A 31 11.83 -11.10 9.61
N ALA A 32 11.19 -10.45 10.59
CA ALA A 32 10.93 -11.02 11.90
C ALA A 32 10.01 -12.25 11.85
N ALA A 33 8.99 -12.24 10.98
CA ALA A 33 8.11 -13.39 10.75
C ALA A 33 8.86 -14.55 10.09
N ARG A 34 9.69 -14.26 9.08
CA ARG A 34 10.49 -15.28 8.38
C ARG A 34 11.47 -15.98 9.31
N ILE A 35 12.18 -15.19 10.13
CA ILE A 35 13.11 -15.72 11.13
C ILE A 35 12.35 -16.60 12.14
N ALA A 36 11.21 -16.14 12.67
CA ALA A 36 10.41 -16.93 13.61
C ALA A 36 9.97 -18.27 13.01
N ALA A 37 9.47 -18.28 11.76
CA ALA A 37 9.10 -19.51 11.06
C ALA A 37 10.30 -20.45 10.84
N ARG A 38 11.47 -19.91 10.48
CA ARG A 38 12.69 -20.70 10.30
C ARG A 38 13.16 -21.33 11.61
N GLU A 39 13.09 -20.62 12.73
CA GLU A 39 13.49 -21.19 14.03
C GLU A 39 12.61 -22.38 14.41
N LEU A 40 11.30 -22.30 14.14
CA LEU A 40 10.35 -23.40 14.31
C LEU A 40 10.70 -24.62 13.45
N ALA A 41 11.29 -24.45 12.27
CA ALA A 41 11.70 -25.58 11.42
C ALA A 41 12.64 -26.59 12.11
N SER A 42 13.34 -26.19 13.19
CA SER A 42 14.16 -27.11 13.98
C SER A 42 13.40 -28.31 14.56
N GLY A 43 12.11 -28.16 14.85
CA GLY A 43 11.26 -29.25 15.37
C GLY A 43 10.56 -30.09 14.31
N VAL A 44 10.73 -29.78 13.02
CA VAL A 44 10.03 -30.42 11.90
C VAL A 44 10.97 -31.32 11.10
N VAL A 45 10.49 -32.47 10.62
CA VAL A 45 11.31 -33.38 9.81
C VAL A 45 11.49 -32.80 8.40
N LEU A 46 12.65 -33.01 7.77
CA LEU A 46 13.00 -32.45 6.46
C LEU A 46 11.94 -32.69 5.38
N ARG A 47 11.39 -33.92 5.33
CA ARG A 47 10.34 -34.28 4.38
C ARG A 47 9.07 -33.42 4.57
N ASP A 48 8.72 -33.13 5.82
CA ASP A 48 7.51 -32.35 6.10
C ASP A 48 7.74 -30.88 5.78
N ILE A 49 8.97 -30.37 5.96
CA ILE A 49 9.38 -29.05 5.45
C ILE A 49 9.19 -29.00 3.93
N ASP A 50 9.70 -29.99 3.19
CA ASP A 50 9.52 -30.02 1.73
C ASP A 50 8.04 -30.05 1.34
N ASN A 51 7.23 -30.90 1.97
CA ASN A 51 5.79 -30.99 1.70
C ASN A 51 5.05 -29.66 1.95
N LEU A 52 5.35 -28.97 3.03
CA LEU A 52 4.74 -27.68 3.37
C LEU A 52 4.96 -26.64 2.27
N TRP A 53 6.16 -26.59 1.69
CA TRP A 53 6.52 -25.63 0.66
C TRP A 53 6.10 -26.07 -0.76
N GLU A 54 6.34 -27.33 -1.12
CA GLU A 54 6.02 -27.88 -2.44
C GLU A 54 4.51 -27.94 -2.69
N SER A 55 3.70 -28.19 -1.65
CA SER A 55 2.22 -28.14 -1.75
C SER A 55 1.69 -26.76 -2.12
N GLN A 56 2.46 -25.70 -1.81
CA GLN A 56 2.18 -24.33 -2.21
C GLN A 56 2.89 -23.95 -3.53
N GLY A 57 3.53 -24.91 -4.20
CA GLY A 57 4.19 -24.71 -5.50
C GLY A 57 5.48 -23.91 -5.42
N PHE A 58 6.22 -24.03 -4.31
CA PHE A 58 7.60 -23.52 -4.20
C PHE A 58 8.62 -24.63 -4.47
N ALA A 59 9.78 -24.23 -4.97
CA ALA A 59 10.96 -25.07 -5.08
C ALA A 59 12.10 -24.45 -4.24
N PRO A 60 12.97 -25.27 -3.63
CA PRO A 60 14.06 -24.74 -2.82
C PRO A 60 15.09 -24.03 -3.71
N GLY A 61 15.56 -22.88 -3.24
CA GLY A 61 16.68 -22.16 -3.84
C GLY A 61 18.02 -22.85 -3.62
N PRO A 62 19.11 -22.31 -4.18
CA PRO A 62 20.44 -22.83 -3.94
C PRO A 62 20.81 -22.73 -2.45
N THR A 63 21.59 -23.69 -1.97
CA THR A 63 22.05 -23.70 -0.58
C THR A 63 22.82 -22.41 -0.25
N PRO A 64 22.44 -21.66 0.80
CA PRO A 64 23.09 -20.40 1.14
C PRO A 64 24.57 -20.61 1.46
N PHE A 65 25.45 -19.95 0.70
CA PHE A 65 26.91 -20.07 0.87
C PHE A 65 27.42 -19.42 2.17
N LEU A 66 26.60 -18.54 2.79
CA LEU A 66 27.02 -17.63 3.87
C LEU A 66 26.45 -17.97 5.26
N GLU A 67 25.51 -18.90 5.39
CA GLU A 67 24.95 -19.30 6.70
C GLU A 67 25.64 -20.55 7.26
N THR A 68 26.97 -20.50 7.40
CA THR A 68 27.72 -21.51 8.15
C THR A 68 27.27 -21.52 9.62
N GLY A 69 26.46 -22.49 10.01
CA GLY A 69 26.06 -22.72 11.41
C GLY A 69 24.60 -23.09 11.65
N LEU A 70 23.74 -23.08 10.63
CA LEU A 70 22.37 -23.59 10.78
C LEU A 70 22.34 -25.13 10.75
N GLY A 71 21.44 -25.72 11.55
CA GLY A 71 21.13 -27.14 11.43
C GLY A 71 20.39 -27.43 10.12
N GLN A 72 20.56 -28.64 9.59
CA GLN A 72 20.06 -29.08 8.27
C GLN A 72 18.59 -28.69 7.98
N ARG A 73 17.71 -28.73 8.99
CA ARG A 73 16.29 -28.34 8.86
C ARG A 73 16.09 -26.84 8.62
N ARG A 74 16.82 -26.00 9.36
CA ARG A 74 16.73 -24.54 9.25
C ARG A 74 17.35 -24.07 7.94
N GLU A 75 18.46 -24.69 7.54
CA GLU A 75 19.09 -24.46 6.25
C GLU A 75 18.14 -24.82 5.09
N ARG A 76 17.46 -25.97 5.17
CA ARG A 76 16.46 -26.36 4.17
C ARG A 76 15.30 -25.38 4.09
N PHE A 77 14.79 -24.94 5.24
CA PHE A 77 13.73 -23.93 5.29
C PHE A 77 14.20 -22.57 4.72
N GLN A 78 15.45 -22.19 4.99
CA GLN A 78 16.05 -20.97 4.44
C GLN A 78 16.16 -21.04 2.91
N CYS A 79 16.53 -22.18 2.32
CA CYS A 79 16.57 -22.35 0.86
C CYS A 79 15.22 -22.01 0.21
N TYR A 80 14.10 -22.38 0.86
CA TYR A 80 12.78 -22.00 0.37
C TYR A 80 12.50 -20.51 0.55
N LEU A 81 12.84 -19.93 1.72
CA LEU A 81 12.69 -18.49 1.97
C LEU A 81 13.44 -17.64 0.94
N ASP A 82 14.63 -18.07 0.54
CA ASP A 82 15.46 -17.35 -0.44
C ASP A 82 14.93 -17.46 -1.88
N ALA A 83 14.13 -18.49 -2.18
CA ALA A 83 13.47 -18.67 -3.47
C ALA A 83 12.17 -17.84 -3.62
N VAL A 84 11.67 -17.27 -2.53
CA VAL A 84 10.43 -16.48 -2.55
C VAL A 84 10.72 -15.07 -3.04
N ASP A 85 10.02 -14.65 -4.10
CA ASP A 85 9.86 -13.23 -4.40
C ASP A 85 8.95 -12.56 -3.36
N TRP A 86 9.57 -11.90 -2.39
CA TRP A 86 8.86 -11.20 -1.30
C TRP A 86 8.19 -9.89 -1.73
N THR A 87 8.32 -9.51 -3.00
CA THR A 87 7.63 -8.37 -3.60
C THR A 87 6.36 -8.77 -4.36
N ASP A 88 6.19 -10.07 -4.67
CA ASP A 88 4.98 -10.61 -5.29
C ASP A 88 3.94 -11.03 -4.24
N GLU A 89 2.74 -10.46 -4.34
CA GLU A 89 1.59 -10.75 -3.48
C GLU A 89 1.16 -12.22 -3.51
N ARG A 90 1.21 -12.87 -4.68
CA ARG A 90 0.81 -14.28 -4.84
C ARG A 90 1.82 -15.19 -4.17
N HIS A 91 3.10 -14.83 -4.23
CA HIS A 91 4.14 -15.53 -3.50
C HIS A 91 3.94 -15.35 -1.99
N ALA A 92 3.83 -14.11 -1.50
CA ALA A 92 3.62 -13.83 -0.09
C ALA A 92 2.37 -14.52 0.49
N ALA A 93 1.24 -14.50 -0.22
CA ALA A 93 0.01 -15.15 0.21
C ALA A 93 0.17 -16.67 0.36
N ARG A 94 0.85 -17.32 -0.58
CA ARG A 94 1.16 -18.75 -0.51
C ARG A 94 2.09 -19.07 0.67
N VAL A 95 3.08 -18.22 0.94
CA VAL A 95 3.95 -18.38 2.12
C VAL A 95 3.18 -18.27 3.44
N VAL A 96 2.18 -17.38 3.53
CA VAL A 96 1.33 -17.33 4.74
C VAL A 96 0.62 -18.67 4.95
N GLN A 97 0.18 -19.34 3.89
CA GLN A 97 -0.40 -20.69 3.99
C GLN A 97 0.62 -21.73 4.46
N VAL A 98 1.88 -21.64 4.00
CA VAL A 98 2.98 -22.46 4.53
C VAL A 98 3.13 -22.25 6.04
N PHE A 99 3.19 -21.00 6.49
CA PHE A 99 3.38 -20.68 7.92
C PHE A 99 2.18 -21.09 8.77
N ALA A 100 0.97 -20.96 8.24
CA ALA A 100 -0.24 -21.42 8.88
C ALA A 100 -0.27 -22.95 9.04
N SER A 101 0.06 -23.67 7.97
CA SER A 101 0.13 -25.14 7.97
C SER A 101 1.24 -25.63 8.91
N LEU A 102 2.40 -24.95 8.91
CA LEU A 102 3.47 -25.22 9.87
C LEU A 102 2.99 -25.12 11.32
N LEU A 103 2.27 -24.04 11.66
CA LEU A 103 1.73 -23.84 13.01
C LEU A 103 0.64 -24.85 13.34
N HIS A 104 -0.26 -25.15 12.41
CA HIS A 104 -1.36 -26.10 12.62
C HIS A 104 -0.86 -27.55 12.77
N ASP A 105 -0.05 -28.02 11.83
CA ASP A 105 0.32 -29.44 11.73
C ASP A 105 1.33 -29.86 12.80
N HIS A 106 2.19 -28.92 13.24
CA HIS A 106 3.30 -29.25 14.15
C HIS A 106 3.22 -28.55 15.52
N TYR A 107 2.47 -27.46 15.64
CA TYR A 107 2.52 -26.59 16.82
C TYR A 107 1.16 -26.12 17.37
N VAL A 108 0.05 -26.75 16.98
CA VAL A 108 -1.31 -26.29 17.36
C VAL A 108 -1.49 -26.16 18.88
N ASP A 109 -0.97 -27.14 19.64
CA ASP A 109 -1.07 -27.18 21.11
C ASP A 109 0.21 -26.66 21.82
N GLN A 110 1.17 -26.09 21.08
CA GLN A 110 2.47 -25.67 21.62
C GLN A 110 2.58 -24.15 21.76
N ASP A 111 2.83 -23.68 22.97
CA ASP A 111 3.04 -22.25 23.28
C ASP A 111 4.53 -21.87 23.36
N LEU A 112 5.24 -22.05 22.24
CA LEU A 112 6.65 -21.65 22.13
C LEU A 112 6.79 -20.13 21.87
N PRO A 113 7.90 -19.49 22.31
CA PRO A 113 8.16 -18.07 22.02
C PRO A 113 8.09 -17.73 20.53
N ASP A 114 8.63 -18.59 19.67
CA ASP A 114 8.61 -18.41 18.22
C ASP A 114 7.21 -18.60 17.62
N CYS A 115 6.39 -19.51 18.17
CA CYS A 115 4.97 -19.64 17.80
C CYS A 115 4.20 -18.35 18.11
N ARG A 116 4.36 -17.79 19.32
CA ARG A 116 3.73 -16.51 19.70
C ARG A 116 4.22 -15.37 18.82
N LYS A 117 5.51 -15.35 18.49
CA LYS A 117 6.09 -14.34 17.60
C LYS A 117 5.50 -14.44 16.20
N LEU A 118 5.54 -15.62 15.58
CA LEU A 118 4.98 -15.83 14.25
C LEU A 118 3.48 -15.55 14.19
N ARG A 119 2.70 -16.03 15.16
CA ARG A 119 1.26 -15.77 15.27
C ARG A 119 0.95 -14.27 15.31
N ARG A 120 1.65 -13.53 16.17
CA ARG A 120 1.51 -12.07 16.28
C ARG A 120 1.89 -11.34 14.98
N GLU A 121 2.94 -11.77 14.30
CA GLU A 121 3.31 -11.17 13.01
C GLU A 121 2.25 -11.44 11.93
N LEU A 122 1.68 -12.66 11.90
CA LEU A 122 0.58 -13.01 10.99
C LEU A 122 -0.71 -12.25 11.34
N GLU A 123 -1.00 -12.05 12.62
CA GLU A 123 -2.09 -11.19 13.10
C GLU A 123 -1.88 -9.73 12.71
N ASN A 124 -0.65 -9.22 12.76
CA ASN A 124 -0.33 -7.86 12.32
C ASN A 124 -0.59 -7.63 10.82
N ILE A 125 -0.51 -8.67 10.00
CA ILE A 125 -0.81 -8.61 8.56
C ILE A 125 -2.25 -9.06 8.23
N GLY A 126 -3.11 -9.19 9.24
CA GLY A 126 -4.55 -9.41 9.08
C GLY A 126 -4.98 -10.87 9.01
N TYR A 127 -4.34 -11.77 9.75
CA TYR A 127 -4.77 -13.16 9.88
C TYR A 127 -5.04 -13.54 11.34
N ARG A 128 -6.18 -14.17 11.64
CA ARG A 128 -6.46 -14.76 12.95
C ARG A 128 -6.35 -16.27 12.85
N PHE A 129 -6.02 -16.89 13.96
CA PHE A 129 -6.09 -18.33 14.09
C PHE A 129 -7.35 -18.73 14.85
N GLU A 130 -8.06 -19.73 14.35
CA GLU A 130 -9.18 -20.36 15.02
C GLU A 130 -8.69 -21.36 16.08
N GLY A 131 -9.58 -21.74 17.00
CA GLY A 131 -9.27 -22.64 18.11
C GLY A 131 -8.87 -24.05 17.69
N ASP A 132 -9.10 -24.42 16.42
CA ASP A 132 -8.63 -25.68 15.81
C ASP A 132 -7.26 -25.53 15.12
N GLY A 133 -6.64 -24.35 15.20
CA GLY A 133 -5.34 -24.06 14.59
C GLY A 133 -5.39 -23.61 13.13
N ARG A 134 -6.57 -23.54 12.50
CA ARG A 134 -6.72 -22.98 11.15
C ARG A 134 -6.48 -21.48 11.14
N ILE A 135 -5.98 -20.96 10.02
CA ILE A 135 -5.84 -19.52 9.82
C ILE A 135 -7.00 -18.99 8.99
N VAL A 136 -7.57 -17.87 9.42
CA VAL A 136 -8.59 -17.12 8.69
C VAL A 136 -8.06 -15.71 8.50
N LYS A 137 -8.12 -15.19 7.27
CA LYS A 137 -7.81 -13.78 7.03
C LYS A 137 -8.90 -12.93 7.70
N ILE A 138 -8.50 -12.07 8.62
CA ILE A 138 -9.39 -11.25 9.42
C ILE A 138 -9.22 -9.80 9.08
N GLY A 139 -10.37 -9.16 8.89
CA GLY A 139 -10.46 -7.84 8.32
C GLY A 139 -10.18 -7.86 6.82
N VAL A 140 -10.61 -6.79 6.17
CA VAL A 140 -10.18 -6.48 4.82
C VAL A 140 -8.80 -5.83 4.97
N GLY A 141 -7.78 -6.47 4.44
CA GLY A 141 -6.44 -5.88 4.33
C GLY A 141 -6.28 -5.26 2.96
N LEU A 142 -5.49 -4.20 2.86
CA LEU A 142 -5.09 -3.65 1.58
C LEU A 142 -4.27 -4.69 0.80
N ARG A 143 -4.36 -4.65 -0.53
CA ARG A 143 -3.42 -5.37 -1.38
C ARG A 143 -1.99 -4.88 -1.10
N PRO A 144 -1.02 -5.78 -0.87
CA PRO A 144 0.33 -5.37 -0.48
C PRO A 144 1.01 -4.39 -1.46
N GLY A 145 0.69 -4.47 -2.75
CA GLY A 145 1.13 -3.58 -3.82
C GLY A 145 0.59 -2.15 -3.72
N ALA A 146 -0.53 -1.93 -3.04
CA ALA A 146 -1.14 -0.61 -2.87
C ALA A 146 -0.27 0.36 -2.05
N LEU A 147 0.68 -0.17 -1.27
CA LEU A 147 1.53 0.61 -0.37
C LEU A 147 2.95 0.81 -0.91
N VAL A 148 3.24 0.30 -2.11
CA VAL A 148 4.55 0.37 -2.75
C VAL A 148 4.85 1.82 -3.16
N ASP A 149 6.10 2.24 -3.00
CA ASP A 149 6.62 3.57 -3.35
C ASP A 149 6.03 4.77 -2.57
N LEU A 150 5.35 4.54 -1.44
CA LEU A 150 4.88 5.60 -0.54
C LEU A 150 5.91 5.95 0.54
N THR A 151 6.11 7.24 0.77
CA THR A 151 7.17 7.77 1.64
C THR A 151 6.95 7.32 3.10
N ASP A 152 5.74 7.51 3.63
CA ASP A 152 5.35 7.10 4.98
C ASP A 152 3.96 6.44 5.03
N VAL A 153 3.94 5.13 5.29
CA VAL A 153 2.70 4.33 5.41
C VAL A 153 2.34 3.98 6.86
N SER A 154 3.06 4.54 7.83
CA SER A 154 2.91 4.21 9.26
C SER A 154 1.47 4.41 9.75
N ALA A 155 0.84 5.53 9.39
CA ALA A 155 -0.54 5.83 9.76
C ALA A 155 -1.57 4.85 9.16
N ILE A 156 -1.28 4.30 7.97
CA ILE A 156 -2.14 3.30 7.32
C ILE A 156 -2.03 1.96 8.04
N HIS A 157 -0.80 1.52 8.33
CA HIS A 157 -0.56 0.30 9.11
C HIS A 157 -1.17 0.39 10.50
N GLU A 158 -1.01 1.53 11.19
CA GLU A 158 -1.61 1.75 12.50
C GLU A 158 -3.14 1.65 12.41
N GLY A 159 -3.77 2.31 11.42
CA GLY A 159 -5.22 2.27 11.23
C GLY A 159 -5.75 0.85 10.99
N LEU A 160 -5.10 0.08 10.11
CA LEU A 160 -5.45 -1.31 9.84
C LEU A 160 -5.28 -2.20 11.07
N GLN A 161 -4.18 -2.07 11.81
CA GLN A 161 -3.94 -2.81 13.04
C GLN A 161 -4.98 -2.48 14.12
N ARG A 162 -5.38 -1.21 14.24
CA ARG A 162 -6.43 -0.79 15.18
C ARG A 162 -7.78 -1.40 14.84
N ILE A 163 -8.15 -1.45 13.56
CA ILE A 163 -9.37 -2.14 13.10
C ILE A 163 -9.30 -3.63 13.46
N ALA A 164 -8.21 -4.31 13.08
CA ALA A 164 -8.04 -5.75 13.33
C ALA A 164 -8.13 -6.10 14.82
N ARG A 165 -7.46 -5.32 15.69
CA ARG A 165 -7.53 -5.50 17.16
C ARG A 165 -8.93 -5.26 17.70
N ALA A 166 -9.62 -4.23 17.21
CA ALA A 166 -10.99 -3.95 17.63
C ALA A 166 -11.97 -5.06 17.21
N GLU A 167 -11.78 -5.65 16.03
CA GLU A 167 -12.55 -6.83 15.59
C GLU A 167 -12.23 -8.09 16.42
N GLN A 168 -10.99 -8.27 16.87
CA GLN A 168 -10.60 -9.36 17.77
C GLN A 168 -11.29 -9.28 19.13
N HIS A 169 -11.49 -8.08 19.64
CA HIS A 169 -12.13 -7.84 20.94
C HIS A 169 -13.63 -7.56 20.84
N GLU A 170 -14.25 -7.80 19.68
CA GLU A 170 -15.67 -7.56 19.45
C GLU A 170 -16.12 -6.15 19.88
N ASP A 171 -15.35 -5.12 19.50
CA ASP A 171 -15.69 -3.71 19.76
C ASP A 171 -16.12 -2.97 18.47
N PRO A 172 -17.41 -3.08 18.06
CA PRO A 172 -17.92 -2.40 16.88
C PRO A 172 -17.73 -0.88 16.89
N ALA A 173 -17.80 -0.25 18.06
CA ALA A 173 -17.68 1.20 18.15
C ALA A 173 -16.25 1.64 17.84
N LEU A 174 -15.27 0.90 18.35
CA LEU A 174 -13.86 1.15 18.06
C LEU A 174 -13.53 0.85 16.60
N VAL A 175 -14.09 -0.21 16.01
CA VAL A 175 -13.94 -0.50 14.56
C VAL A 175 -14.46 0.67 13.71
N ILE A 176 -15.67 1.17 13.99
CA ILE A 176 -16.26 2.29 13.24
C ILE A 176 -15.41 3.57 13.38
N GLY A 177 -14.88 3.84 14.59
CA GLY A 177 -13.98 4.96 14.81
C GLY A 177 -12.66 4.83 14.03
N ALA A 178 -12.00 3.67 14.14
CA ALA A 178 -10.75 3.39 13.45
C ALA A 178 -10.91 3.38 11.92
N ALA A 179 -12.04 2.88 11.39
CA ALA A 179 -12.36 2.91 9.97
C ALA A 179 -12.43 4.35 9.42
N LYS A 180 -13.08 5.26 10.15
CA LYS A 180 -13.11 6.68 9.81
C LYS A 180 -11.71 7.31 9.84
N GLU A 181 -10.92 6.99 10.86
CA GLU A 181 -9.56 7.51 11.00
C GLU A 181 -8.64 7.00 9.87
N LEU A 182 -8.78 5.74 9.45
CA LEU A 182 -8.05 5.18 8.31
C LEU A 182 -8.36 5.92 7.00
N ILE A 183 -9.63 6.22 6.72
CA ILE A 183 -10.05 7.02 5.55
C ILE A 183 -9.40 8.42 5.59
N GLU A 184 -9.41 9.07 6.76
CA GLU A 184 -8.82 10.39 6.93
C GLU A 184 -7.30 10.39 6.74
N SER A 185 -6.60 9.43 7.36
CA SER A 185 -5.16 9.23 7.20
C SER A 185 -4.79 8.97 5.74
N THR A 186 -5.57 8.14 5.04
CA THR A 186 -5.35 7.84 3.62
C THR A 186 -5.50 9.08 2.74
N ALA A 187 -6.56 9.86 2.94
CA ALA A 187 -6.77 11.10 2.18
C ALA A 187 -5.63 12.11 2.43
N LYS A 188 -5.20 12.27 3.69
CA LYS A 188 -4.09 13.17 4.05
C LYS A 188 -2.77 12.70 3.46
N LEU A 189 -2.50 11.39 3.48
CA LEU A 189 -1.31 10.80 2.90
C LEU A 189 -1.23 11.12 1.41
N VAL A 190 -2.29 10.85 0.65
CA VAL A 190 -2.35 11.14 -0.79
C VAL A 190 -2.10 12.61 -1.09
N LEU A 191 -2.77 13.52 -0.37
CA LEU A 191 -2.56 14.95 -0.56
C LEU A 191 -1.12 15.37 -0.25
N THR A 192 -0.52 14.78 0.79
CA THR A 192 0.87 15.05 1.18
C THR A 192 1.87 14.54 0.13
N GLU A 193 1.72 13.30 -0.34
CA GLU A 193 2.57 12.70 -1.38
C GLU A 193 2.49 13.48 -2.70
N LEU A 194 1.32 14.05 -3.01
CA LEU A 194 1.11 14.89 -4.20
C LEU A 194 1.50 16.37 -3.98
N GLY A 195 2.12 16.72 -2.84
CA GLY A 195 2.59 18.07 -2.54
C GLY A 195 1.46 19.09 -2.36
N LYS A 196 0.25 18.66 -1.98
CA LYS A 196 -0.93 19.51 -1.82
C LYS A 196 -1.05 19.99 -0.37
N PRO A 197 -1.41 21.27 -0.15
CA PRO A 197 -1.58 21.78 1.21
C PRO A 197 -2.79 21.12 1.89
N LEU A 198 -2.62 20.74 3.15
CA LEU A 198 -3.70 20.25 4.00
C LEU A 198 -4.36 21.44 4.71
N ASP A 199 -5.68 21.57 4.57
CA ASP A 199 -6.48 22.48 5.41
C ASP A 199 -6.76 21.80 6.76
N PRO A 200 -6.28 22.35 7.89
CA PRO A 200 -6.52 21.79 9.22
C PRO A 200 -8.00 21.76 9.62
N ARG A 201 -8.85 22.53 8.94
CA ARG A 201 -10.29 22.59 9.16
C ARG A 201 -11.09 21.78 8.13
N ALA A 202 -10.42 21.07 7.22
CA ALA A 202 -11.11 20.23 6.26
C ALA A 202 -11.84 19.10 6.99
N ASP A 203 -13.15 19.03 6.77
CA ASP A 203 -13.92 17.84 7.13
C ASP A 203 -13.54 16.67 6.21
N ILE A 204 -13.96 15.47 6.62
CA ILE A 204 -13.64 14.24 5.88
C ILE A 204 -14.21 14.23 4.46
N GLN A 205 -15.35 14.87 4.19
CA GLN A 205 -15.92 14.90 2.84
C GLN A 205 -15.02 15.72 1.91
N LYS A 206 -14.49 16.84 2.40
CA LYS A 206 -13.50 17.66 1.68
C LYS A 206 -12.21 16.89 1.44
N LEU A 207 -11.71 16.16 2.44
CA LEU A 207 -10.50 15.34 2.30
C LEU A 207 -10.68 14.23 1.26
N ILE A 208 -11.78 13.47 1.32
CA ILE A 208 -12.12 12.40 0.36
C ILE A 208 -12.17 12.97 -1.07
N ARG A 209 -12.94 14.05 -1.28
CA ARG A 209 -13.06 14.68 -2.59
C ARG A 209 -11.76 15.28 -3.08
N GLY A 210 -10.96 15.86 -2.18
CA GLY A 210 -9.64 16.40 -2.48
C GLY A 210 -8.71 15.31 -3.01
N ALA A 211 -8.54 14.22 -2.28
CA ALA A 211 -7.71 13.08 -2.70
C ALA A 211 -8.16 12.51 -4.06
N GLN A 212 -9.46 12.27 -4.24
CA GLN A 212 -9.99 11.76 -5.52
C GLN A 212 -9.78 12.72 -6.69
N LYS A 213 -9.91 14.02 -6.45
CA LYS A 213 -9.65 15.05 -7.46
C LYS A 213 -8.20 14.99 -7.92
N GLU A 214 -7.26 15.00 -6.97
CA GLU A 214 -5.84 15.04 -7.28
C GLU A 214 -5.34 13.74 -7.93
N LEU A 215 -6.01 12.61 -7.64
CA LEU A 215 -5.77 11.33 -8.33
C LEU A 215 -6.46 11.20 -9.70
N GLY A 216 -7.22 12.22 -10.15
CA GLY A 216 -7.93 12.16 -11.43
C GLY A 216 -9.11 11.18 -11.45
N LEU A 217 -9.66 10.82 -10.28
CA LEU A 217 -10.76 9.87 -10.13
C LEU A 217 -12.15 10.54 -10.14
N LEU A 218 -12.21 11.87 -10.22
CA LEU A 218 -13.49 12.55 -10.39
C LEU A 218 -13.94 12.48 -11.86
N PRO A 219 -15.24 12.27 -12.13
CA PRO A 219 -15.75 12.24 -13.49
C PRO A 219 -15.37 13.51 -14.27
N SER A 220 -14.54 13.36 -15.31
CA SER A 220 -14.23 14.43 -16.26
C SER A 220 -15.02 14.26 -17.55
N ARG A 221 -15.34 15.37 -18.21
CA ARG A 221 -15.95 15.37 -19.55
C ARG A 221 -14.98 14.89 -20.62
N ASP A 222 -13.68 15.04 -20.38
CA ASP A 222 -12.60 14.71 -21.33
C ASP A 222 -11.95 13.35 -21.03
N ALA A 223 -12.66 12.45 -20.36
CA ALA A 223 -12.12 11.14 -19.99
C ALA A 223 -11.76 10.33 -21.26
N ASP A 224 -10.54 9.77 -21.25
CA ASP A 224 -9.98 8.93 -22.32
C ASP A 224 -10.98 7.87 -22.82
N SER A 225 -10.84 7.44 -24.08
CA SER A 225 -11.65 6.39 -24.73
C SER A 225 -11.52 4.98 -24.12
N GLY A 226 -10.91 4.88 -22.93
CA GLY A 226 -10.68 3.67 -22.16
C GLY A 226 -11.75 3.39 -21.08
N PRO A 227 -11.56 2.33 -20.27
CA PRO A 227 -12.52 1.90 -19.27
C PRO A 227 -12.82 2.98 -18.21
N ASP A 228 -11.85 3.82 -17.87
CA ASP A 228 -11.96 4.87 -16.85
C ASP A 228 -13.02 5.93 -17.20
N GLY A 229 -13.29 6.15 -18.50
CA GLY A 229 -14.30 7.09 -18.98
C GLY A 229 -15.74 6.54 -19.01
N THR A 230 -15.93 5.25 -18.75
CA THR A 230 -17.24 4.60 -18.86
C THR A 230 -18.19 5.04 -17.74
N GLU A 231 -19.49 5.10 -18.05
CA GLU A 231 -20.52 5.42 -17.06
C GLU A 231 -20.57 4.41 -15.90
N ALA A 232 -20.21 3.15 -16.18
CA ALA A 232 -20.11 2.11 -15.15
C ALA A 232 -19.01 2.45 -14.12
N ILE A 233 -17.81 2.81 -14.57
CA ILE A 233 -16.71 3.20 -13.67
C ILE A 233 -17.06 4.48 -12.91
N LYS A 234 -17.60 5.51 -13.57
CA LYS A 234 -18.04 6.74 -12.89
C LYS A 234 -19.06 6.45 -11.78
N LYS A 235 -20.02 5.57 -12.04
CA LYS A 235 -21.02 5.15 -11.04
C LYS A 235 -20.35 4.44 -9.86
N ILE A 236 -19.44 3.51 -10.11
CA ILE A 236 -18.70 2.78 -9.07
C ILE A 236 -17.86 3.75 -8.23
N LEU A 237 -17.13 4.67 -8.85
CA LEU A 237 -16.32 5.68 -8.14
C LEU A 237 -17.17 6.58 -7.24
N ASN A 238 -18.32 7.05 -7.75
CA ASN A 238 -19.27 7.82 -6.95
C ASN A 238 -19.81 7.01 -5.76
N SER A 239 -20.12 5.74 -5.96
CA SER A 239 -20.53 4.84 -4.88
C SER A 239 -19.40 4.61 -3.88
N ALA A 240 -18.16 4.45 -4.32
CA ALA A 240 -16.98 4.32 -3.46
C ALA A 240 -16.78 5.57 -2.58
N SER A 241 -16.95 6.78 -3.14
CA SER A 241 -16.95 8.01 -2.34
C SER A 241 -18.08 8.03 -1.32
N ALA A 242 -19.30 7.64 -1.74
CA ALA A 242 -20.47 7.66 -0.89
C ALA A 242 -20.36 6.69 0.29
N ILE A 243 -19.81 5.49 0.10
CA ILE A 243 -19.61 4.54 1.21
C ILE A 243 -18.59 5.07 2.22
N ALA A 244 -17.50 5.70 1.77
CA ALA A 244 -16.50 6.28 2.67
C ALA A 244 -17.07 7.46 3.50
N VAL A 245 -17.86 8.33 2.85
CA VAL A 245 -18.60 9.39 3.54
C VAL A 245 -19.61 8.79 4.54
N GLY A 246 -20.32 7.73 4.15
CA GLY A 246 -21.27 7.02 5.00
C GLY A 246 -20.64 6.45 6.28
N VAL A 247 -19.40 5.95 6.23
CA VAL A 247 -18.64 5.53 7.43
C VAL A 247 -18.45 6.69 8.40
N ALA A 248 -18.07 7.86 7.87
CA ALA A 248 -17.89 9.06 8.69
C ALA A 248 -19.20 9.54 9.32
N GLU A 249 -20.30 9.49 8.56
CA GLU A 249 -21.63 9.84 9.07
C GLU A 249 -22.11 8.85 10.15
N LEU A 250 -21.88 7.55 9.94
CA LEU A 250 -22.20 6.52 10.94
C LEU A 250 -21.48 6.82 12.25
N ARG A 251 -20.18 7.13 12.19
CA ARG A 251 -19.39 7.56 13.35
C ARG A 251 -19.97 8.83 13.98
N ASN A 252 -20.29 9.86 13.18
CA ASN A 252 -20.81 11.14 13.67
C ASN A 252 -22.20 11.03 14.31
N ARG A 253 -23.00 10.02 13.96
CA ARG A 253 -24.26 9.69 14.66
C ARG A 253 -24.05 9.06 16.05
N GLY A 254 -22.80 8.92 16.51
CA GLY A 254 -22.46 8.42 17.84
C GLY A 254 -22.19 6.91 17.88
N TYR A 255 -22.23 6.22 16.74
CA TYR A 255 -22.00 4.78 16.66
C TYR A 255 -20.52 4.37 16.60
N GLY A 256 -19.60 5.33 16.52
CA GLY A 256 -18.16 5.08 16.59
C GLY A 256 -17.48 5.81 17.75
N THR A 257 -16.21 5.47 18.00
CA THR A 257 -15.34 6.19 18.95
C THR A 257 -14.78 7.49 18.35
N GLY A 258 -14.03 8.24 19.16
CA GLY A 258 -13.44 9.55 18.82
C GLY A 258 -14.11 10.72 19.53
N HIS A 259 -15.36 10.56 19.99
CA HIS A 259 -16.01 11.43 20.96
C HIS A 259 -16.82 10.60 21.96
N GLY A 260 -16.92 11.07 23.20
CA GLY A 260 -17.69 10.41 24.27
C GLY A 260 -19.19 10.59 24.06
N PRO A 261 -19.99 9.53 24.03
CA PRO A 261 -21.45 9.67 23.97
C PRO A 261 -21.99 10.05 25.35
N ALA A 262 -23.11 10.78 25.39
CA ALA A 262 -23.79 11.13 26.64
C ALA A 262 -24.39 9.90 27.36
N SER A 263 -24.58 8.79 26.64
CA SER A 263 -25.08 7.51 27.16
C SER A 263 -24.43 6.33 26.45
N ALA A 264 -24.51 5.14 27.04
CA ALA A 264 -23.95 3.93 26.44
C ALA A 264 -24.55 3.66 25.04
N ARG A 265 -23.68 3.31 24.08
CA ARG A 265 -24.09 2.95 22.72
C ARG A 265 -24.96 1.70 22.74
N ARG A 266 -26.03 1.68 21.96
CA ARG A 266 -26.95 0.53 21.82
C ARG A 266 -27.18 0.22 20.34
N GLY A 267 -27.49 -1.04 20.05
CA GLY A 267 -27.86 -1.50 18.70
C GLY A 267 -26.70 -1.77 17.75
N LEU A 268 -25.45 -1.71 18.23
CA LEU A 268 -24.29 -2.16 17.46
C LEU A 268 -24.15 -3.68 17.53
N ALA A 269 -23.80 -4.27 16.40
CA ALA A 269 -23.58 -5.70 16.21
C ALA A 269 -22.34 -5.88 15.33
N PRO A 270 -21.67 -7.04 15.36
CA PRO A 270 -20.45 -7.29 14.58
C PRO A 270 -20.61 -6.97 13.08
N ARG A 271 -21.78 -7.24 12.49
CA ARG A 271 -22.07 -6.89 11.07
C ARG A 271 -21.90 -5.40 10.75
N HIS A 272 -22.14 -4.50 11.70
CA HIS A 272 -21.96 -3.05 11.50
C HIS A 272 -20.47 -2.67 11.53
N ALA A 273 -19.69 -3.36 12.37
CA ALA A 273 -18.24 -3.23 12.40
C ALA A 273 -17.65 -3.66 11.06
N HIS A 274 -18.01 -4.86 10.59
CA HIS A 274 -17.53 -5.41 9.32
C HIS A 274 -17.94 -4.51 8.14
N LEU A 275 -19.17 -3.99 8.11
CA LEU A 275 -19.59 -3.06 7.06
C LEU A 275 -18.72 -1.81 7.01
N ALA A 276 -18.41 -1.22 8.17
CA ALA A 276 -17.58 -0.01 8.25
C ALA A 276 -16.12 -0.28 7.88
N ALA A 277 -15.54 -1.37 8.39
CA ALA A 277 -14.18 -1.80 8.06
C ALA A 277 -14.04 -2.07 6.55
N ASN A 278 -14.95 -2.87 5.97
CA ASN A 278 -14.91 -3.22 4.56
C ASN A 278 -15.08 -1.99 3.66
N ALA A 279 -15.99 -1.07 4.01
CA ALA A 279 -16.21 0.17 3.26
C ALA A 279 -14.97 1.07 3.30
N ALA A 280 -14.34 1.23 4.47
CA ALA A 280 -13.11 2.00 4.61
C ALA A 280 -11.98 1.40 3.77
N VAL A 281 -11.75 0.09 3.88
CA VAL A 281 -10.66 -0.58 3.16
C VAL A 281 -10.88 -0.54 1.65
N THR A 282 -12.12 -0.79 1.18
CA THR A 282 -12.45 -0.69 -0.26
C THR A 282 -12.05 0.67 -0.83
N TRP A 283 -12.39 1.75 -0.12
CA TRP A 283 -12.04 3.09 -0.57
C TRP A 283 -10.54 3.36 -0.45
N CYS A 284 -9.91 3.01 0.68
CA CYS A 284 -8.49 3.25 0.90
C CYS A 284 -7.62 2.48 -0.12
N GLU A 285 -7.98 1.23 -0.43
CA GLU A 285 -7.27 0.41 -1.41
C GLU A 285 -7.31 1.02 -2.80
N LEU A 286 -8.50 1.38 -3.29
CA LEU A 286 -8.64 2.06 -4.58
C LEU A 286 -7.74 3.30 -4.66
N ILE A 287 -7.74 4.11 -3.61
CA ILE A 287 -7.01 5.37 -3.55
C ILE A 287 -5.49 5.14 -3.55
N LEU A 288 -5.02 4.20 -2.73
CA LEU A 288 -3.61 3.89 -2.58
C LEU A 288 -3.05 3.17 -3.81
N GLU A 289 -3.82 2.26 -4.41
CA GLU A 289 -3.44 1.64 -5.69
C GLU A 289 -3.36 2.65 -6.83
N THR A 290 -4.30 3.58 -6.90
CA THR A 290 -4.26 4.65 -7.92
C THR A 290 -3.04 5.56 -7.70
N LEU A 291 -2.65 5.79 -6.46
CA LEU A 291 -1.44 6.55 -6.14
C LEU A 291 -0.17 5.77 -6.52
N ALA A 292 -0.11 4.47 -6.24
CA ALA A 292 1.04 3.64 -6.59
C ALA A 292 1.17 3.41 -8.12
N ASP A 293 0.06 3.29 -8.85
CA ASP A 293 0.05 2.91 -10.26
C ASP A 293 0.85 3.91 -11.16
N PRO A 294 1.94 3.47 -11.81
CA PRO A 294 2.72 4.28 -12.75
C PRO A 294 1.93 4.77 -13.98
N ARG A 295 0.79 4.14 -14.28
CA ARG A 295 -0.07 4.47 -15.43
C ARG A 295 -1.27 5.32 -15.06
N ALA A 296 -1.42 5.67 -13.78
CA ALA A 296 -2.59 6.38 -13.26
C ALA A 296 -2.80 7.74 -13.94
N PRO A 297 -4.06 8.21 -14.07
CA PRO A 297 -4.40 9.45 -14.77
C PRO A 297 -3.66 10.69 -14.26
N TRP A 298 -3.45 10.80 -12.95
CA TRP A 298 -2.82 11.96 -12.32
C TRP A 298 -1.34 12.15 -12.71
N ARG A 299 -0.66 11.08 -13.13
CA ARG A 299 0.73 11.16 -13.59
C ARG A 299 0.84 11.86 -14.95
N LYS A 300 -0.16 11.69 -15.83
CA LYS A 300 -0.23 12.39 -17.13
C LYS A 300 -0.36 13.90 -16.94
N ALA A 301 -1.07 14.35 -15.92
CA ALA A 301 -1.28 15.77 -15.62
C ALA A 301 -0.03 16.49 -15.09
N THR A 302 1.01 15.75 -14.67
CA THR A 302 2.23 16.30 -14.05
C THR A 302 3.42 16.33 -15.03
N ALA A 303 3.29 15.76 -16.23
CA ALA A 303 4.34 15.80 -17.24
C ALA A 303 4.49 17.25 -17.79
N PRO A 304 5.71 17.84 -17.78
CA PRO A 304 5.92 19.15 -18.36
C PRO A 304 5.66 19.08 -19.87
N THR A 305 4.66 19.83 -20.34
CA THR A 305 4.43 20.06 -21.76
C THR A 305 5.69 20.69 -22.34
N THR A 306 6.47 19.90 -23.07
CA THR A 306 7.56 20.43 -23.88
C THR A 306 6.92 21.37 -24.90
N PRO A 307 7.26 22.66 -24.94
CA PRO A 307 6.72 23.55 -25.96
C PRO A 307 7.17 23.00 -27.31
N THR A 308 6.22 22.55 -28.11
CA THR A 308 6.47 22.23 -29.51
C THR A 308 6.88 23.53 -30.18
N THR A 309 8.18 23.70 -30.40
CA THR A 309 8.72 24.76 -31.25
C THR A 309 8.15 24.56 -32.65
N SER A 310 7.12 25.32 -33.00
CA SER A 310 6.69 25.47 -34.38
C SER A 310 7.84 26.10 -35.17
N ALA A 311 8.41 25.34 -36.10
CA ALA A 311 9.44 25.82 -37.01
C ALA A 311 8.88 26.98 -37.87
N PRO A 312 9.67 28.04 -38.12
CA PRO A 312 9.24 29.12 -38.99
C PRO A 312 9.13 28.63 -40.44
N THR A 313 7.98 28.92 -41.05
CA THR A 313 7.68 28.71 -42.47
C THR A 313 8.80 29.30 -43.35
N ALA A 314 9.38 28.46 -44.20
CA ALA A 314 10.33 28.87 -45.21
C ALA A 314 9.64 29.78 -46.25
N ILE A 315 10.21 30.96 -46.47
CA ILE A 315 9.85 31.86 -47.57
C ILE A 315 10.51 31.30 -48.84
N ASP A 316 9.69 31.00 -49.83
CA ASP A 316 10.08 30.53 -51.16
C ASP A 316 10.55 31.72 -52.03
N PRO A 317 11.77 31.72 -52.60
CA PRO A 317 12.20 32.73 -53.55
C PRO A 317 12.27 32.12 -54.97
N SER A 318 11.16 32.16 -55.69
CA SER A 318 11.09 32.07 -57.16
C SER A 318 9.75 32.67 -57.60
N ASP A 319 9.59 33.45 -58.67
CA ASP A 319 10.50 33.86 -59.71
C ASP A 319 9.93 35.17 -60.29
N GLY A 320 10.81 36.07 -60.69
CA GLY A 320 10.42 37.34 -61.31
C GLY A 320 10.23 37.17 -62.82
N THR A 321 9.08 37.59 -63.33
CA THR A 321 8.89 38.03 -64.73
C THR A 321 7.56 38.79 -64.77
N GLY A 322 7.45 40.09 -65.04
CA GLY A 322 8.09 40.86 -66.10
C GLY A 322 7.02 41.19 -67.15
N ALA A 323 6.22 42.24 -66.94
CA ALA A 323 5.47 42.91 -68.01
C ALA A 323 4.97 44.29 -67.57
N ALA A 324 5.46 45.31 -68.26
CA ALA A 324 5.16 46.73 -68.10
C ALA A 324 3.77 47.11 -68.69
N PRO A 325 3.26 48.34 -68.45
CA PRO A 325 1.85 48.69 -68.62
C PRO A 325 1.55 49.22 -70.02
N ARG A 326 0.30 49.05 -70.46
CA ARG A 326 -0.33 49.92 -71.48
C ARG A 326 -1.79 50.17 -71.13
N CYS A 327 -2.10 51.41 -70.74
CA CYS A 327 -3.37 52.07 -71.06
C CYS A 327 -3.30 52.58 -72.51
N PRO A 328 -4.41 52.96 -73.16
CA PRO A 328 -5.78 53.12 -72.65
C PRO A 328 -6.76 52.05 -73.12
#